data_AF-A0A7D8YZG9-F1
#
_entry.id   AF-A0A7D8YZG9-F1
#
_cell.length_a   1.000
_cell.length_b   1.000
_cell.length_c   1.000
_cell.angle_alpha   90.00
_cell.angle_beta   90.00
_cell.angle_gamma   90.00
#
_symmetry.space_group_name_H-M   'P 1'
#
loop_
_entity.id
_entity.type
_entity.pdbx_description
1 polymer ?
#
loop_
_entity_poly.entity_id
_entity_poly.type
_entity_poly.pdbx_seq_one_letter_code
_entity_poly.pdbx_strand_id
1 'polypeptide(L)'
;MSLSRSPSPKPGGGWASPGLNTPYVDVSGRSSPGNAYRTNGAGANTVTWESAKAKSEGVNGYPSFSTQNNGFFNRHYRTISNSLPRFNMGRSHEKSYAEKEKLGRGRWSSRDGSKIARLGNFLGRISYKMRLRLLAILAIIVMIIVFYTTPLHYYWRRAKHLGGGKKHVIILAANQGGGVMEWKGPREWAIERDSVRNKRKYANRWGYELEIVDMSTKKRYAHEWRESWEKVDTIRNCLRKYPDAEWFWWMDLNTFVMEPSYSLQSHIFNNLAANTYRDINNYNPLNITHPFDSPHLDEEARSAVGDGKESSINLIVPQDCGGFNLGSFFIKRSAWTDRLLDVWWDPVGYEQKHMEWEHKEQDALEFLYINQPWIRPHTAFIEQRKINSFPPGACSENGNDDRIHYNEKDRDFVVNMAGCEWGRDCWGEMYNYRELSNFLNRNWWELFKEELVAVIWFKITGHKVKL
;
A
#
# COMPACT_ATOMS: atom_id res chain seq x y z
N MET A 1 -23.51 20.68 -25.79
CA MET A 1 -23.48 19.34 -26.41
C MET A 1 -22.17 19.21 -27.15
N SER A 2 -21.29 18.32 -26.70
CA SER A 2 -19.94 18.15 -27.24
C SER A 2 -19.61 16.68 -27.35
N LEU A 3 -19.53 16.13 -28.57
CA LEU A 3 -18.88 14.84 -28.81
C LEU A 3 -18.34 14.83 -30.24
N SER A 4 -17.01 14.83 -30.40
CA SER A 4 -16.37 14.39 -31.64
C SER A 4 -14.93 13.94 -31.39
N ARG A 5 -14.72 12.65 -31.13
CA ARG A 5 -13.53 11.90 -31.57
C ARG A 5 -13.85 10.40 -31.66
N SER A 6 -13.58 9.81 -32.83
CA SER A 6 -12.77 8.59 -33.08
C SER A 6 -13.15 7.97 -34.45
N PRO A 7 -12.36 7.06 -35.05
CA PRO A 7 -11.56 7.35 -36.24
C PRO A 7 -11.93 6.52 -37.48
N SER A 8 -11.39 6.95 -38.61
CA SER A 8 -11.46 6.35 -39.94
C SER A 8 -10.83 4.95 -40.06
N PRO A 9 -11.41 4.03 -40.86
CA PRO A 9 -10.77 2.77 -41.24
C PRO A 9 -9.95 2.94 -42.54
N LYS A 10 -8.72 2.40 -42.54
CA LYS A 10 -7.90 2.26 -43.75
C LYS A 10 -8.40 1.08 -44.62
N PRO A 11 -8.33 1.17 -45.96
CA PRO A 11 -8.72 0.09 -46.86
C PRO A 11 -7.54 -0.85 -47.11
N GLY A 12 -7.76 -2.16 -47.01
CA GLY A 12 -6.76 -3.17 -47.40
C GLY A 12 -6.75 -4.38 -46.48
N GLY A 13 -7.54 -5.40 -46.82
CA GLY A 13 -7.60 -6.67 -46.10
C GLY A 13 -8.60 -7.61 -46.75
N GLY A 14 -8.31 -8.01 -48.00
CA GLY A 14 -9.13 -8.89 -48.79
C GLY A 14 -9.22 -10.31 -48.22
N TRP A 15 -10.38 -10.92 -48.42
CA TRP A 15 -10.67 -12.31 -48.13
C TRP A 15 -9.97 -13.21 -49.16
N ALA A 16 -9.27 -14.23 -48.70
CA ALA A 16 -8.69 -15.26 -49.56
C ALA A 16 -9.34 -16.62 -49.23
N SER A 17 -10.31 -16.99 -50.06
CA SER A 17 -10.79 -18.36 -50.24
C SER A 17 -10.14 -18.94 -51.49
N PRO A 18 -9.38 -20.05 -51.40
CA PRO A 18 -8.90 -20.75 -52.59
C PRO A 18 -9.50 -22.14 -52.75
N GLY A 19 -10.08 -22.38 -53.94
CA GLY A 19 -9.82 -23.59 -54.72
C GLY A 19 -10.87 -24.71 -54.70
N LEU A 20 -11.78 -24.67 -55.67
CA LEU A 20 -12.48 -25.85 -56.22
C LEU A 20 -11.72 -26.31 -57.47
N ASN A 21 -11.13 -27.51 -57.41
CA ASN A 21 -10.89 -28.39 -58.56
C ASN A 21 -11.06 -29.84 -58.08
N THR A 22 -11.89 -30.56 -58.83
CA THR A 22 -12.43 -31.93 -58.70
C THR A 22 -11.37 -33.06 -58.68
N PRO A 23 -11.73 -34.37 -58.55
CA PRO A 23 -12.78 -35.01 -57.76
C PRO A 23 -12.28 -36.26 -56.97
N TYR A 24 -13.18 -36.78 -56.11
CA TYR A 24 -13.34 -38.20 -55.72
C TYR A 24 -12.26 -38.92 -54.88
N VAL A 25 -12.67 -39.29 -53.65
CA VAL A 25 -12.50 -40.62 -53.03
C VAL A 25 -11.05 -40.99 -52.62
N ASP A 26 -10.71 -41.28 -51.36
CA ASP A 26 -11.50 -41.89 -50.28
C ASP A 26 -10.77 -41.82 -48.93
N VAL A 27 -11.55 -42.01 -47.87
CA VAL A 27 -11.19 -42.68 -46.60
C VAL A 27 -10.36 -41.89 -45.58
N SER A 28 -11.12 -41.27 -44.69
CA SER A 28 -10.85 -41.16 -43.26
C SER A 28 -10.68 -42.54 -42.61
N GLY A 29 -9.74 -42.66 -41.66
CA GLY A 29 -9.58 -43.90 -40.92
C GLY A 29 -8.62 -43.83 -39.73
N ARG A 30 -9.13 -43.38 -38.59
CA ARG A 30 -8.94 -44.04 -37.28
C ARG A 30 -10.05 -43.52 -36.36
N SER A 31 -10.82 -44.37 -35.71
CA SER A 31 -10.30 -45.14 -34.58
C SER A 31 -11.24 -46.27 -34.15
N SER A 32 -10.66 -47.47 -34.08
CA SER A 32 -10.85 -48.51 -33.07
C SER A 32 -12.09 -49.43 -33.11
N PRO A 33 -11.93 -50.70 -32.67
CA PRO A 33 -12.73 -51.83 -33.15
C PRO A 33 -13.71 -52.40 -32.11
N GLY A 34 -14.89 -52.81 -32.58
CA GLY A 34 -15.84 -53.64 -31.85
C GLY A 34 -15.69 -55.11 -32.23
N ASN A 35 -15.64 -55.98 -31.21
CA ASN A 35 -15.42 -57.42 -31.30
C ASN A 35 -16.41 -58.17 -32.22
N ALA A 36 -15.88 -59.12 -32.97
CA ALA A 36 -16.65 -60.15 -33.67
C ALA A 36 -17.17 -61.22 -32.70
N TYR A 37 -18.32 -61.83 -32.99
CA TYR A 37 -18.50 -63.27 -32.82
C TYR A 37 -19.41 -63.85 -33.91
N ARG A 38 -19.04 -65.07 -34.29
CA ARG A 38 -19.40 -65.88 -35.46
C ARG A 38 -20.84 -66.37 -35.47
N THR A 39 -21.29 -66.80 -36.66
CA THR A 39 -21.72 -68.18 -37.06
C THR A 39 -22.58 -68.05 -38.33
N ASN A 40 -22.64 -68.93 -39.32
CA ASN A 40 -22.20 -70.31 -39.53
C ASN A 40 -22.34 -70.60 -41.04
N GLY A 41 -21.59 -71.58 -41.57
CA GLY A 41 -22.13 -72.45 -42.62
C GLY A 41 -21.34 -72.59 -43.93
N ALA A 42 -20.63 -73.73 -44.01
CA ALA A 42 -20.40 -74.56 -45.20
C ALA A 42 -19.30 -74.20 -46.22
N GLY A 43 -18.41 -75.18 -46.45
CA GLY A 43 -17.69 -75.35 -47.72
C GLY A 43 -16.17 -75.49 -47.61
N ALA A 44 -15.67 -76.72 -47.68
CA ALA A 44 -14.27 -77.09 -47.50
C ALA A 44 -13.36 -76.65 -48.68
N ASN A 45 -12.25 -75.99 -48.33
CA ASN A 45 -11.02 -75.67 -49.08
C ASN A 45 -10.72 -74.17 -49.29
N THR A 46 -10.49 -73.45 -48.19
CA THR A 46 -9.75 -72.18 -48.22
C THR A 46 -8.81 -72.09 -47.03
N VAL A 47 -7.52 -71.94 -47.32
CA VAL A 47 -6.48 -71.61 -46.32
C VAL A 47 -6.78 -70.19 -45.84
N THR A 48 -7.23 -70.04 -44.59
CA THR A 48 -7.51 -68.72 -44.00
C THR A 48 -6.24 -68.13 -43.40
N TRP A 49 -6.14 -66.80 -43.46
CA TRP A 49 -5.03 -65.98 -42.97
C TRP A 49 -4.63 -66.27 -41.50
N GLU A 50 -5.58 -66.71 -40.66
CA GLU A 50 -5.32 -67.12 -39.27
C GLU A 50 -4.45 -68.38 -39.14
N SER A 51 -4.59 -69.34 -40.07
CA SER A 51 -3.80 -70.59 -40.06
C SER A 51 -2.34 -70.40 -40.49
N ALA A 52 -2.09 -69.41 -41.37
CA ALA A 52 -0.74 -69.00 -41.76
C ALA A 52 -0.05 -68.17 -40.66
N LYS A 53 -0.81 -67.34 -39.92
CA LYS A 53 -0.31 -66.53 -38.80
C LYS A 53 0.10 -67.38 -37.59
N ALA A 54 -0.66 -68.43 -37.27
CA ALA A 54 -0.34 -69.34 -36.16
C ALA A 54 0.95 -70.17 -36.41
N LYS A 55 1.33 -70.41 -37.67
CA LYS A 55 2.62 -71.03 -38.01
C LYS A 55 3.81 -70.07 -37.93
N SER A 56 3.59 -68.76 -38.05
CA SER A 56 4.65 -67.74 -37.99
C SER A 56 4.91 -67.17 -36.59
N GLU A 57 3.98 -67.30 -35.64
CA GLU A 57 4.17 -66.82 -34.25
C GLU A 57 5.09 -67.72 -33.39
N GLY A 58 5.50 -68.89 -33.90
CA GLY A 58 6.42 -69.80 -33.21
C GLY A 58 7.92 -69.52 -33.44
N VAL A 59 8.29 -68.55 -34.27
CA VAL A 59 9.70 -68.35 -34.65
C VAL A 59 10.07 -66.87 -34.62
N ASN A 60 10.90 -66.53 -33.62
CA ASN A 60 11.68 -65.29 -33.40
C ASN A 60 11.18 -64.40 -32.27
N GLY A 61 11.63 -64.74 -31.06
CA GLY A 61 11.57 -63.89 -29.88
C GLY A 61 12.62 -62.77 -29.94
N TYR A 62 12.16 -61.55 -29.71
CA TYR A 62 12.86 -60.47 -28.99
C TYR A 62 11.79 -59.49 -28.48
N PRO A 63 11.80 -59.07 -27.19
CA PRO A 63 10.75 -58.22 -26.66
C PRO A 63 10.95 -56.78 -27.15
N SER A 64 9.96 -56.23 -27.87
CA SER A 64 9.95 -54.81 -28.23
C SER A 64 9.37 -53.99 -27.07
N PHE A 65 10.14 -52.99 -26.67
CA PHE A 65 9.88 -52.12 -25.53
C PHE A 65 8.62 -51.26 -25.77
N SER A 66 7.52 -51.54 -25.05
CA SER A 66 6.33 -50.69 -25.08
C SER A 66 6.56 -49.44 -24.23
N THR A 67 6.58 -48.25 -24.84
CA THR A 67 6.55 -47.01 -24.07
C THR A 67 5.12 -46.70 -23.65
N GLN A 68 4.87 -46.74 -22.34
CA GLN A 68 3.62 -46.26 -21.74
C GLN A 68 3.40 -44.78 -22.10
N ASN A 69 2.12 -44.45 -22.35
CA ASN A 69 1.61 -43.10 -22.61
C ASN A 69 2.06 -42.12 -21.53
N ASN A 70 3.06 -41.30 -21.83
CA ASN A 70 3.54 -40.23 -20.98
C ASN A 70 3.05 -38.88 -21.54
N GLY A 71 2.27 -38.17 -20.71
CA GLY A 71 1.54 -36.96 -21.08
C GLY A 71 2.40 -35.77 -21.54
N PHE A 72 1.71 -34.74 -22.02
CA PHE A 72 2.21 -33.51 -22.65
C PHE A 72 3.52 -32.94 -22.05
N PHE A 73 3.65 -32.94 -20.72
CA PHE A 73 4.83 -32.43 -20.02
C PHE A 73 6.12 -33.24 -20.23
N ASN A 74 6.02 -34.57 -20.42
CA ASN A 74 7.18 -35.43 -20.64
C ASN A 74 7.76 -35.30 -22.07
N ARG A 75 6.93 -34.91 -23.04
CA ARG A 75 7.40 -34.61 -24.41
C ARG A 75 8.21 -33.32 -24.44
N HIS A 76 7.81 -32.29 -23.69
CA HIS A 76 8.53 -31.02 -23.61
C HIS A 76 9.85 -31.11 -22.84
N TYR A 77 9.93 -31.96 -21.81
CA TYR A 77 11.17 -32.18 -21.07
C TYR A 77 12.25 -32.84 -21.93
N ARG A 78 11.89 -33.72 -22.87
CA ARG A 78 12.84 -34.33 -23.80
C ARG A 78 13.42 -33.34 -24.81
N THR A 79 12.63 -32.37 -25.26
CA THR A 79 13.10 -31.30 -26.15
C THR A 79 14.07 -30.36 -25.44
N ILE A 80 13.83 -30.05 -24.16
CA ILE A 80 14.75 -29.22 -23.35
C ILE A 80 16.01 -30.02 -22.95
N SER A 81 15.91 -31.33 -22.72
CA SER A 81 17.09 -32.17 -22.44
C SER A 81 17.96 -32.44 -23.66
N ASN A 82 17.39 -32.35 -24.87
CA ASN A 82 18.12 -32.54 -26.13
C ASN A 82 18.77 -31.24 -26.65
N SER A 83 18.40 -30.07 -26.11
CA SER A 83 19.02 -28.79 -26.44
C SER A 83 20.18 -28.40 -25.51
N LEU A 84 20.55 -29.26 -24.55
CA LEU A 84 21.74 -29.07 -23.72
C LEU A 84 22.96 -29.77 -24.36
N PRO A 85 24.13 -29.10 -24.46
CA PRO A 85 25.32 -29.73 -24.98
C PRO A 85 25.72 -30.91 -24.09
N ARG A 86 25.68 -32.12 -24.66
CA ARG A 86 26.15 -33.34 -23.99
C ARG A 86 27.68 -33.26 -23.88
N PHE A 87 28.18 -32.96 -22.70
CA PHE A 87 29.58 -33.22 -22.37
C PHE A 87 29.76 -34.74 -22.26
N ASN A 88 30.53 -35.30 -23.19
CA ASN A 88 30.82 -36.71 -23.29
C ASN A 88 31.65 -37.14 -22.06
N MET A 89 31.01 -37.53 -20.97
CA MET A 89 31.66 -38.28 -19.89
C MET A 89 31.86 -39.70 -20.40
N GLY A 90 33.11 -40.00 -20.77
CA GLY A 90 33.52 -41.32 -21.21
C GLY A 90 33.13 -42.40 -20.21
N ARG A 91 32.38 -43.40 -20.70
CA ARG A 91 32.37 -44.71 -20.07
C ARG A 91 33.72 -45.36 -20.35
N SER A 92 34.52 -45.42 -19.30
CA SER A 92 35.58 -46.38 -19.11
C SER A 92 35.07 -47.80 -19.35
N HIS A 93 35.53 -48.47 -20.40
CA HIS A 93 36.17 -49.78 -20.33
C HIS A 93 36.53 -50.22 -21.75
N GLU A 94 37.77 -50.03 -22.17
CA GLU A 94 38.60 -51.08 -22.78
C GLU A 94 39.94 -50.48 -23.18
N LYS A 95 40.99 -51.13 -22.66
CA LYS A 95 42.37 -50.85 -22.97
C LYS A 95 42.65 -51.34 -24.38
N SER A 96 43.18 -50.48 -25.24
CA SER A 96 44.18 -50.94 -26.21
C SER A 96 45.16 -49.83 -26.52
N TYR A 97 46.41 -50.16 -26.25
CA TYR A 97 47.63 -49.47 -26.61
C TYR A 97 47.59 -48.83 -28.01
N ALA A 98 47.75 -47.51 -28.10
CA ALA A 98 48.54 -46.82 -29.13
C ALA A 98 48.63 -45.33 -28.80
N GLU A 99 49.69 -44.69 -29.30
CA GLU A 99 50.00 -43.25 -29.18
C GLU A 99 50.48 -42.74 -27.81
N LYS A 100 51.64 -43.27 -27.38
CA LYS A 100 52.73 -42.35 -27.04
C LYS A 100 53.16 -41.65 -28.33
N GLU A 101 52.75 -40.40 -28.52
CA GLU A 101 53.49 -39.32 -29.19
C GLU A 101 52.53 -38.21 -29.63
N LYS A 102 52.49 -37.13 -28.85
CA LYS A 102 52.26 -35.74 -29.30
C LYS A 102 52.48 -34.80 -28.12
N LEU A 103 53.72 -34.78 -27.64
CA LEU A 103 54.28 -33.58 -27.00
C LEU A 103 54.44 -32.54 -28.11
N GLY A 104 53.51 -31.58 -28.20
CA GLY A 104 53.63 -30.51 -29.20
C GLY A 104 52.32 -29.97 -29.73
N ARG A 105 51.45 -29.44 -28.86
CA ARG A 105 50.59 -28.32 -29.24
C ARG A 105 50.57 -27.32 -28.12
N GLY A 106 51.35 -26.25 -28.29
CA GLY A 106 51.39 -25.11 -27.40
C GLY A 106 49.98 -24.58 -27.17
N ARG A 107 49.48 -24.73 -25.95
CA ARG A 107 48.48 -23.80 -25.44
C ARG A 107 49.20 -22.50 -25.20
N TRP A 108 49.05 -21.59 -26.14
CA TRP A 108 49.28 -20.17 -25.90
C TRP A 108 48.46 -19.79 -24.67
N SER A 109 49.10 -19.72 -23.50
CA SER A 109 48.56 -18.91 -22.43
C SER A 109 48.77 -17.48 -22.91
N SER A 110 47.69 -16.83 -23.34
CA SER A 110 47.72 -15.38 -23.55
C SER A 110 47.91 -14.75 -22.17
N ARG A 111 49.19 -14.57 -21.83
CA ARG A 111 49.67 -13.67 -20.81
C ARG A 111 49.14 -12.28 -21.19
N ASP A 112 48.45 -11.66 -20.25
CA ASP A 112 47.79 -10.35 -20.35
C ASP A 112 46.49 -10.23 -21.19
N GLY A 113 45.49 -11.02 -20.79
CA GLY A 113 44.09 -10.65 -21.01
C GLY A 113 43.67 -9.47 -20.11
N SER A 114 42.84 -8.59 -20.67
CA SER A 114 42.19 -7.45 -19.99
C SER A 114 41.63 -7.85 -18.61
N LYS A 115 41.46 -6.90 -17.68
CA LYS A 115 40.92 -7.17 -16.33
C LYS A 115 39.62 -8.00 -16.38
N ILE A 116 38.84 -7.84 -17.44
CA ILE A 116 37.61 -8.59 -17.74
C ILE A 116 37.88 -10.07 -18.05
N ALA A 117 38.90 -10.38 -18.84
CA ALA A 117 39.29 -11.77 -19.16
C ALA A 117 39.85 -12.51 -17.93
N ARG A 118 40.55 -11.80 -17.04
CA ARG A 118 40.97 -12.35 -15.73
C ARG A 118 39.79 -12.63 -14.81
N LEU A 119 38.80 -11.73 -14.77
CA LEU A 119 37.56 -11.93 -14.02
C LEU A 119 36.75 -13.13 -14.57
N GLY A 120 36.65 -13.27 -15.89
CA GLY A 120 35.99 -14.39 -16.55
C GLY A 120 36.64 -15.74 -16.22
N ASN A 121 37.97 -15.82 -16.20
CA ASN A 121 38.70 -17.01 -15.79
C ASN A 121 38.55 -17.33 -14.29
N PHE A 122 38.42 -16.31 -13.44
CA PHE A 122 38.16 -16.49 -12.01
C PHE A 122 36.74 -17.03 -11.77
N LEU A 123 35.72 -16.44 -12.39
CA LEU A 123 34.34 -16.92 -12.37
C LEU A 123 34.22 -18.33 -12.96
N GLY A 124 35.03 -18.64 -13.97
CA GLY A 124 35.21 -19.96 -14.59
C GLY A 124 35.74 -21.04 -13.65
N ARG A 125 36.50 -20.68 -12.62
CA ARG A 125 37.08 -21.59 -11.61
C ARG A 125 36.24 -21.77 -10.35
N ILE A 126 35.17 -20.99 -10.19
CA ILE A 126 34.22 -21.14 -9.08
C ILE A 126 33.49 -22.48 -9.21
N SER A 127 33.43 -23.25 -8.11
CA SER A 127 32.74 -24.54 -8.08
C SER A 127 31.25 -24.38 -8.40
N TYR A 128 30.64 -25.39 -9.03
CA TYR A 128 29.21 -25.39 -9.37
C TYR A 128 28.31 -25.08 -8.15
N LYS A 129 28.66 -25.62 -6.97
CA LYS A 129 27.96 -25.36 -5.70
C LYS A 129 28.02 -23.88 -5.29
N MET A 130 29.16 -23.22 -5.50
CA MET A 130 29.33 -21.80 -5.17
C MET A 130 28.65 -20.89 -6.20
N ARG A 131 28.60 -21.28 -7.50
CA ARG A 131 27.79 -20.57 -8.51
C ARG A 131 26.29 -20.60 -8.19
N LEU A 132 25.77 -21.76 -7.78
CA LEU A 132 24.38 -21.89 -7.34
C LEU A 132 24.06 -21.00 -6.13
N ARG A 133 24.96 -20.94 -5.14
CA ARG A 133 24.81 -20.05 -3.98
C ARG A 133 24.80 -18.57 -4.37
N LEU A 134 25.71 -18.15 -5.25
CA LEU A 134 25.76 -16.77 -5.75
C LEU A 134 24.52 -16.42 -6.60
N LEU A 135 24.03 -17.34 -7.42
CA LEU A 135 22.80 -17.15 -8.19
C LEU A 135 21.56 -17.06 -7.28
N ALA A 136 21.50 -17.84 -6.20
CA ALA A 136 20.42 -17.75 -5.22
C ALA A 136 20.43 -16.39 -4.50
N ILE A 137 21.61 -15.91 -4.08
CA ILE A 137 21.75 -14.58 -3.47
C ILE A 137 21.32 -13.49 -4.47
N LEU A 138 21.79 -13.57 -5.71
CA LEU A 138 21.39 -12.64 -6.78
C LEU A 138 19.87 -12.67 -6.99
N ALA A 139 19.25 -13.85 -7.03
CA ALA A 139 17.81 -13.99 -7.19
C ALA A 139 17.04 -13.35 -6.02
N ILE A 140 17.52 -13.50 -4.77
CA ILE A 140 16.94 -12.84 -3.60
C ILE A 140 17.06 -11.31 -3.73
N ILE A 141 18.23 -10.79 -4.11
CA ILE A 141 18.44 -9.36 -4.31
C ILE A 141 17.50 -8.83 -5.41
N VAL A 142 17.38 -9.55 -6.52
CA VAL A 142 16.47 -9.18 -7.62
C VAL A 142 15.02 -9.22 -7.15
N MET A 143 14.60 -10.24 -6.38
CA MET A 143 13.25 -10.29 -5.81
C MET A 143 12.96 -9.11 -4.88
N ILE A 144 13.92 -8.73 -4.04
CA ILE A 144 13.81 -7.56 -3.16
C ILE A 144 13.65 -6.28 -3.99
N ILE A 145 14.51 -6.09 -5.00
CA ILE A 145 14.45 -4.92 -5.89
C ILE A 145 13.10 -4.88 -6.61
N VAL A 146 12.64 -5.99 -7.19
CA VAL A 146 11.34 -6.08 -7.86
C VAL A 146 10.22 -5.77 -6.87
N PHE A 147 10.25 -6.30 -5.64
CA PHE A 147 9.22 -6.04 -4.63
C PHE A 147 9.08 -4.54 -4.31
N TYR A 148 10.20 -3.83 -4.12
CA TYR A 148 10.19 -2.40 -3.79
C TYR A 148 9.99 -1.47 -5.00
N THR A 149 10.34 -1.90 -6.22
CA THR A 149 10.16 -1.09 -7.44
C THR A 149 8.78 -1.25 -8.07
N THR A 150 8.09 -2.36 -7.81
CA THR A 150 6.75 -2.64 -8.33
C THR A 150 5.66 -2.27 -7.32
N PRO A 151 4.38 -2.15 -7.74
CA PRO A 151 3.27 -1.91 -6.81
C PRO A 151 3.00 -3.06 -5.82
N LEU A 152 3.75 -4.18 -5.88
CA LEU A 152 3.62 -5.30 -4.94
C LEU A 152 3.77 -4.85 -3.49
N HIS A 153 4.75 -3.98 -3.22
CA HIS A 153 4.96 -3.43 -1.88
C HIS A 153 3.77 -2.61 -1.38
N TYR A 154 3.10 -1.85 -2.27
CA TYR A 154 1.88 -1.11 -1.92
C TYR A 154 0.74 -2.06 -1.56
N TYR A 155 0.47 -3.07 -2.39
CA TYR A 155 -0.59 -4.05 -2.12
C TYR A 155 -0.33 -4.88 -0.86
N TRP A 156 0.94 -5.21 -0.58
CA TRP A 156 1.32 -5.87 0.66
C TRP A 156 1.02 -5.02 1.90
N ARG A 157 1.35 -3.72 1.87
CA ARG A 157 1.03 -2.80 2.97
C ARG A 157 -0.47 -2.57 3.14
N ARG A 158 -1.20 -2.51 2.02
CA ARG A 158 -2.66 -2.33 2.02
C ARG A 158 -3.41 -3.55 2.56
N ALA A 159 -2.89 -4.76 2.39
CA ALA A 159 -3.58 -5.99 2.78
C ALA A 159 -3.95 -6.01 4.28
N LYS A 160 -5.20 -6.39 4.59
CA LYS A 160 -5.81 -6.32 5.93
C LYS A 160 -5.04 -7.08 7.03
N HIS A 161 -4.48 -8.24 6.69
CA HIS A 161 -3.80 -9.14 7.62
C HIS A 161 -2.28 -8.95 7.67
N LEU A 162 -1.71 -8.24 6.70
CA LEU A 162 -0.28 -8.02 6.59
C LEU A 162 0.01 -6.60 7.10
N GLY A 163 0.11 -5.62 6.20
CA GLY A 163 0.40 -4.23 6.60
C GLY A 163 -0.78 -3.48 7.24
N GLY A 164 -2.02 -3.98 7.13
CA GLY A 164 -3.17 -3.40 7.83
C GLY A 164 -3.60 -2.01 7.32
N GLY A 165 -3.07 -1.54 6.19
CA GLY A 165 -3.39 -0.22 5.64
C GLY A 165 -4.88 -0.04 5.34
N LYS A 166 -5.55 -1.05 4.79
CA LYS A 166 -7.00 -1.00 4.48
C LYS A 166 -7.90 -0.79 5.72
N LYS A 167 -7.40 -1.03 6.94
CA LYS A 167 -8.16 -0.79 8.18
C LYS A 167 -8.27 0.69 8.56
N HIS A 168 -7.46 1.55 7.95
CA HIS A 168 -7.35 2.96 8.30
C HIS A 168 -7.75 3.82 7.11
N VAL A 169 -8.63 4.79 7.34
CA VAL A 169 -9.09 5.76 6.35
C VAL A 169 -8.73 7.15 6.85
N ILE A 170 -8.06 7.93 6.02
CA ILE A 170 -7.79 9.34 6.26
C ILE A 170 -8.90 10.13 5.58
N ILE A 171 -9.61 10.94 6.34
CA ILE A 171 -10.65 11.84 5.85
C ILE A 171 -10.05 13.24 5.79
N LEU A 172 -10.08 13.82 4.61
CA LEU A 172 -9.67 15.19 4.36
C LEU A 172 -10.87 15.94 3.79
N ALA A 173 -11.44 16.84 4.58
CA ALA A 173 -12.33 17.86 4.04
C ALA A 173 -11.50 18.84 3.22
N ALA A 174 -11.74 18.91 1.91
CA ALA A 174 -11.12 19.89 1.04
C ALA A 174 -12.20 20.75 0.40
N ASN A 175 -11.87 22.00 0.07
CA ASN A 175 -12.79 22.87 -0.64
C ASN A 175 -12.26 23.10 -2.04
N GLN A 176 -12.65 22.22 -2.97
CA GLN A 176 -12.14 22.25 -4.35
C GLN A 176 -12.70 23.44 -5.15
N GLY A 177 -13.80 24.06 -4.70
CA GLY A 177 -14.52 25.11 -5.42
C GLY A 177 -14.38 26.53 -4.85
N GLY A 178 -13.95 26.67 -3.59
CA GLY A 178 -14.05 27.92 -2.83
C GLY A 178 -15.36 28.04 -2.05
N GLY A 179 -15.47 29.07 -1.21
CA GLY A 179 -16.63 29.30 -0.36
C GLY A 179 -17.84 29.83 -1.12
N VAL A 180 -19.00 29.89 -0.45
CA VAL A 180 -20.21 30.53 -1.00
C VAL A 180 -20.12 32.06 -0.92
N MET A 181 -19.50 32.57 0.15
CA MET A 181 -19.40 34.01 0.41
C MET A 181 -18.08 34.61 -0.11
N GLU A 182 -17.00 33.82 -0.16
CA GLU A 182 -15.68 34.29 -0.58
C GLU A 182 -15.01 33.35 -1.59
N TRP A 183 -14.43 33.96 -2.62
CA TRP A 183 -13.59 33.25 -3.58
C TRP A 183 -12.28 32.84 -2.92
N LYS A 184 -11.90 31.59 -3.15
CA LYS A 184 -10.68 31.03 -2.59
C LYS A 184 -9.44 31.80 -3.04
N GLY A 185 -8.67 32.32 -2.09
CA GLY A 185 -7.47 33.10 -2.36
C GLY A 185 -6.32 32.25 -2.92
N PRO A 186 -5.33 32.84 -3.62
CA PRO A 186 -4.17 32.10 -4.13
C PRO A 186 -3.38 31.33 -3.05
N ARG A 187 -3.33 31.88 -1.83
CA ARG A 187 -2.69 31.25 -0.67
C ARG A 187 -3.43 29.99 -0.22
N GLU A 188 -4.75 30.05 -0.12
CA GLU A 188 -5.60 28.91 0.26
C GLU A 188 -5.54 27.79 -0.78
N TRP A 189 -5.51 28.14 -2.08
CA TRP A 189 -5.26 27.17 -3.15
C TRP A 189 -3.93 26.45 -2.98
N ALA A 190 -2.88 27.19 -2.61
CA ALA A 190 -1.57 26.61 -2.37
C ALA A 190 -1.55 25.71 -1.13
N ILE A 191 -2.17 26.13 -0.03
CA ILE A 191 -2.31 25.34 1.20
C ILE A 191 -3.03 24.02 0.90
N GLU A 192 -4.20 24.08 0.23
CA GLU A 192 -4.94 22.86 -0.10
C GLU A 192 -4.12 21.92 -0.98
N ARG A 193 -3.50 22.45 -2.04
CA ARG A 193 -2.70 21.63 -2.95
C ARG A 193 -1.57 20.92 -2.23
N ASP A 194 -0.87 21.62 -1.34
CA ASP A 194 0.28 21.08 -0.63
C ASP A 194 -0.17 20.08 0.46
N SER A 195 -1.26 20.39 1.17
CA SER A 195 -1.89 19.51 2.16
C SER A 195 -2.40 18.21 1.55
N VAL A 196 -3.15 18.28 0.44
CA VAL A 196 -3.64 17.12 -0.32
C VAL A 196 -2.47 16.28 -0.82
N ARG A 197 -1.43 16.92 -1.37
CA ARG A 197 -0.24 16.21 -1.87
C ARG A 197 0.50 15.49 -0.75
N ASN A 198 0.67 16.14 0.40
CA ASN A 198 1.31 15.57 1.58
C ASN A 198 0.55 14.33 2.08
N LYS A 199 -0.74 14.47 2.35
CA LYS A 199 -1.60 13.38 2.84
C LYS A 199 -1.72 12.24 1.84
N ARG A 200 -1.83 12.54 0.53
CA ARG A 200 -1.84 11.53 -0.54
C ARG A 200 -0.53 10.76 -0.60
N LYS A 201 0.62 11.43 -0.44
CA LYS A 201 1.93 10.78 -0.40
C LYS A 201 2.03 9.84 0.81
N TYR A 202 1.54 10.27 1.97
CA TYR A 202 1.53 9.45 3.18
C TYR A 202 0.60 8.23 3.05
N ALA A 203 -0.64 8.43 2.60
CA ALA A 203 -1.61 7.36 2.38
C ALA A 203 -1.10 6.33 1.37
N ASN A 204 -0.54 6.78 0.24
CA ASN A 204 0.04 5.89 -0.76
C ASN A 204 1.25 5.12 -0.24
N ARG A 205 2.07 5.71 0.64
CA ARG A 205 3.24 5.02 1.21
C ARG A 205 2.83 3.86 2.11
N TRP A 206 1.74 3.99 2.85
CA TRP A 206 1.30 2.98 3.84
C TRP A 206 0.10 2.15 3.41
N GLY A 207 -0.47 2.42 2.24
CA GLY A 207 -1.63 1.71 1.72
C GLY A 207 -2.94 2.08 2.41
N TYR A 208 -3.00 3.24 3.08
CA TYR A 208 -4.24 3.78 3.63
C TYR A 208 -5.16 4.28 2.51
N GLU A 209 -6.44 4.39 2.83
CA GLU A 209 -7.39 5.10 1.97
C GLU A 209 -7.40 6.58 2.31
N LEU A 210 -7.42 7.45 1.31
CA LEU A 210 -7.57 8.90 1.50
C LEU A 210 -8.88 9.33 0.83
N GLU A 211 -9.86 9.67 1.65
CA GLU A 211 -11.10 10.27 1.19
C GLU A 211 -10.97 11.79 1.19
N ILE A 212 -11.07 12.40 0.01
CA ILE A 212 -11.12 13.85 -0.13
C ILE A 212 -12.58 14.22 -0.36
N VAL A 213 -13.20 14.82 0.64
CA VAL A 213 -14.60 15.25 0.55
C VAL A 213 -14.63 16.70 0.14
N ASP A 214 -15.36 17.01 -0.94
CA ASP A 214 -15.59 18.39 -1.35
C ASP A 214 -16.73 19.01 -0.53
N MET A 215 -16.38 19.99 0.30
CA MET A 215 -17.31 20.69 1.18
C MET A 215 -18.05 21.84 0.47
N SER A 216 -17.69 22.15 -0.79
CA SER A 216 -18.27 23.29 -1.51
C SER A 216 -19.77 23.14 -1.82
N THR A 217 -20.22 21.92 -2.09
CA THR A 217 -21.56 21.64 -2.64
C THR A 217 -22.67 21.58 -1.58
N LYS A 218 -22.32 21.35 -0.32
CA LYS A 218 -23.29 21.23 0.79
C LYS A 218 -23.77 22.60 1.31
N LYS A 219 -23.08 23.67 0.96
CA LYS A 219 -23.36 25.05 1.39
C LYS A 219 -24.46 25.79 0.61
N ARG A 220 -25.12 25.16 -0.37
CA ARG A 220 -26.06 25.85 -1.26
C ARG A 220 -27.35 26.36 -0.57
N TYR A 221 -27.66 25.92 0.66
CA TYR A 221 -28.91 26.31 1.36
C TYR A 221 -28.82 26.42 2.90
N ALA A 222 -27.65 26.73 3.48
CA ALA A 222 -27.56 26.96 4.93
C ALA A 222 -26.59 28.09 5.26
N HIS A 223 -27.01 28.95 6.18
CA HIS A 223 -26.26 30.10 6.68
C HIS A 223 -24.85 29.71 7.20
N GLU A 224 -23.99 30.73 7.35
CA GLU A 224 -22.55 30.74 7.69
C GLU A 224 -22.09 29.81 8.85
N TRP A 225 -23.02 29.30 9.67
CA TRP A 225 -22.73 28.50 10.86
C TRP A 225 -22.52 26.99 10.63
N ARG A 226 -22.80 26.43 9.43
CA ARG A 226 -22.69 24.96 9.19
C ARG A 226 -21.31 24.41 8.84
N GLU A 227 -20.32 25.25 8.55
CA GLU A 227 -19.08 24.80 7.89
C GLU A 227 -18.29 23.75 8.68
N SER A 228 -18.29 23.85 10.01
CA SER A 228 -17.51 22.95 10.87
C SER A 228 -18.31 21.73 11.34
N TRP A 229 -19.63 21.81 11.34
CA TRP A 229 -20.51 20.70 11.69
C TRP A 229 -20.52 19.59 10.62
N GLU A 230 -20.21 19.92 9.37
CA GLU A 230 -20.17 18.96 8.25
C GLU A 230 -19.22 17.76 8.51
N LYS A 231 -18.28 17.88 9.45
CA LYS A 231 -17.43 16.78 9.95
C LYS A 231 -18.25 15.55 10.31
N VAL A 232 -19.38 15.72 10.99
CA VAL A 232 -20.21 14.61 11.46
C VAL A 232 -20.84 13.84 10.29
N ASP A 233 -21.43 14.56 9.34
CA ASP A 233 -22.01 13.98 8.12
C ASP A 233 -20.98 13.28 7.24
N THR A 234 -19.81 13.89 7.09
CA THR A 234 -18.75 13.36 6.26
C THR A 234 -18.15 12.10 6.86
N ILE A 235 -17.94 12.06 8.18
CA ILE A 235 -17.55 10.84 8.90
C ILE A 235 -18.60 9.75 8.71
N ARG A 236 -19.89 10.05 8.93
CA ARG A 236 -20.99 9.08 8.73
C ARG A 236 -21.01 8.51 7.31
N ASN A 237 -20.80 9.33 6.29
CA ASN A 237 -20.70 8.87 4.91
C ASN A 237 -19.46 7.99 4.67
N CYS A 238 -18.32 8.32 5.28
CA CYS A 238 -17.11 7.51 5.20
C CYS A 238 -17.29 6.14 5.88
N LEU A 239 -17.96 6.08 7.03
CA LEU A 239 -18.30 4.83 7.72
C LEU A 239 -19.12 3.89 6.83
N ARG A 240 -20.05 4.45 6.03
CA ARG A 240 -20.85 3.67 5.06
C ARG A 240 -20.04 3.27 3.83
N LYS A 241 -19.23 4.18 3.28
CA LYS A 241 -18.43 3.97 2.06
C LYS A 241 -17.35 2.92 2.23
N TYR A 242 -16.73 2.84 3.42
CA TYR A 242 -15.56 1.99 3.67
C TYR A 242 -15.84 0.93 4.75
N PRO A 243 -16.69 -0.09 4.51
CA PRO A 243 -17.12 -1.08 5.51
C PRO A 243 -15.97 -1.87 6.14
N ASP A 244 -14.87 -2.05 5.41
CA ASP A 244 -13.71 -2.82 5.88
C ASP A 244 -12.78 -2.04 6.83
N ALA A 245 -12.97 -0.72 6.96
CA ALA A 245 -12.16 0.14 7.79
C ALA A 245 -12.63 0.15 9.24
N GLU A 246 -11.67 0.11 10.15
CA GLU A 246 -11.86 0.11 11.60
C GLU A 246 -11.68 1.51 12.18
N TRP A 247 -10.64 2.23 11.74
CA TRP A 247 -10.29 3.55 12.24
C TRP A 247 -10.37 4.60 11.13
N PHE A 248 -10.95 5.73 11.48
CA PHE A 248 -11.11 6.88 10.61
C PHE A 248 -10.36 8.04 11.25
N TRP A 249 -9.40 8.59 10.53
CA TRP A 249 -8.59 9.71 10.97
C TRP A 249 -9.10 10.97 10.28
N TRP A 250 -9.70 11.86 11.05
CA TRP A 250 -10.03 13.18 10.55
C TRP A 250 -8.78 14.06 10.53
N MET A 251 -8.54 14.76 9.43
CA MET A 251 -7.47 15.75 9.32
C MET A 251 -7.95 17.01 8.61
N ASP A 252 -7.74 18.17 9.23
CA ASP A 252 -8.04 19.46 8.61
C ASP A 252 -7.06 19.80 7.47
N LEU A 253 -7.47 20.74 6.60
CA LEU A 253 -6.63 21.24 5.50
C LEU A 253 -5.32 21.85 6.00
N ASN A 254 -5.37 22.56 7.12
CA ASN A 254 -4.23 23.28 7.70
C ASN A 254 -3.29 22.38 8.52
N THR A 255 -3.36 21.06 8.31
CA THR A 255 -2.44 20.10 8.93
C THR A 255 -1.42 19.57 7.91
N PHE A 256 -0.21 19.25 8.37
CA PHE A 256 0.87 18.70 7.55
C PHE A 256 1.55 17.53 8.25
N VAL A 257 1.66 16.39 7.57
CA VAL A 257 2.38 15.21 8.08
C VAL A 257 3.87 15.45 7.91
N MET A 258 4.56 15.60 9.04
CA MET A 258 5.99 15.90 9.11
C MET A 258 6.84 14.64 8.96
N GLU A 259 6.39 13.51 9.54
CA GLU A 259 7.13 12.25 9.57
C GLU A 259 6.42 11.16 8.75
N PRO A 260 6.71 11.05 7.45
CA PRO A 260 6.13 10.02 6.59
C PRO A 260 6.82 8.65 6.75
N SER A 261 7.80 8.53 7.65
CA SER A 261 8.73 7.40 7.78
C SER A 261 8.14 6.21 8.53
N TYR A 262 7.14 6.42 9.39
CA TYR A 262 6.47 5.38 10.16
C TYR A 262 4.94 5.36 9.98
N SER A 263 4.33 4.24 10.39
CA SER A 263 2.90 3.95 10.24
C SER A 263 2.09 4.42 11.46
N LEU A 264 0.78 4.59 11.30
CA LEU A 264 -0.12 4.93 12.41
C LEU A 264 -0.21 3.79 13.42
N GLN A 265 -0.10 2.55 12.95
CA GLN A 265 -0.12 1.35 13.78
C GLN A 265 1.08 1.34 14.73
N SER A 266 2.29 1.55 14.19
CA SER A 266 3.50 1.63 15.01
C SER A 266 3.53 2.84 15.94
N HIS A 267 2.95 3.97 15.50
CA HIS A 267 2.96 5.22 16.26
C HIS A 267 1.96 5.21 17.43
N ILE A 268 0.72 4.79 17.17
CA ILE A 268 -0.40 4.94 18.09
C ILE A 268 -0.98 3.57 18.46
N PHE A 269 -1.51 2.83 17.48
CA PHE A 269 -2.45 1.75 17.75
C PHE A 269 -1.85 0.47 18.35
N ASN A 270 -0.58 0.17 18.10
CA ASN A 270 0.07 -1.02 18.67
C ASN A 270 0.28 -0.91 20.19
N ASN A 271 0.43 0.32 20.70
CA ASN A 271 0.66 0.63 22.12
C ASN A 271 -0.40 1.62 22.61
N LEU A 272 -1.68 1.30 22.38
CA LEU A 272 -2.77 2.25 22.60
C LEU A 272 -2.90 2.68 24.07
N ALA A 273 -2.83 1.77 25.05
CA ALA A 273 -2.90 2.14 26.46
C ALA A 273 -1.73 3.01 26.94
N ALA A 274 -0.54 2.83 26.37
CA ALA A 274 0.63 3.62 26.76
C ALA A 274 0.62 5.02 26.13
N ASN A 275 0.01 5.15 24.94
CA ASN A 275 -0.05 6.39 24.21
C ASN A 275 -1.24 7.28 24.57
N THR A 276 -2.28 6.70 25.18
CA THR A 276 -3.52 7.40 25.50
C THR A 276 -3.81 7.34 26.99
N TYR A 277 -4.52 8.34 27.49
CA TYR A 277 -5.03 8.40 28.85
C TYR A 277 -6.51 8.77 28.81
N ARG A 278 -7.30 8.27 29.75
CA ARG A 278 -8.74 8.58 29.82
C ARG A 278 -9.09 9.56 30.93
N ASP A 279 -8.25 9.59 31.96
CA ASP A 279 -8.45 10.52 33.06
C ASP A 279 -8.13 11.94 32.61
N ILE A 280 -9.17 12.75 32.45
CA ILE A 280 -9.06 14.16 32.06
C ILE A 280 -8.25 14.96 33.08
N ASN A 281 -8.12 14.51 34.33
CA ASN A 281 -7.35 15.23 35.35
C ASN A 281 -5.84 15.27 35.08
N ASN A 282 -5.32 14.42 34.18
CA ASN A 282 -3.92 14.47 33.78
C ASN A 282 -3.57 15.79 33.05
N TYR A 283 -4.47 16.24 32.17
CA TYR A 283 -4.35 17.52 31.48
C TYR A 283 -5.75 18.10 31.27
N ASN A 284 -6.04 19.20 31.98
CA ASN A 284 -7.38 19.75 32.06
C ASN A 284 -7.36 21.28 31.91
N PRO A 285 -7.10 21.81 30.70
CA PRO A 285 -7.09 23.26 30.46
C PRO A 285 -8.43 23.92 30.77
N LEU A 286 -9.54 23.18 30.60
CA LEU A 286 -10.91 23.65 30.80
C LEU A 286 -11.41 23.56 32.25
N ASN A 287 -10.60 23.04 33.19
CA ASN A 287 -11.00 22.80 34.58
C ASN A 287 -12.33 22.02 34.69
N ILE A 288 -12.56 21.04 33.81
CA ILE A 288 -13.73 20.18 33.84
C ILE A 288 -13.67 19.30 35.09
N THR A 289 -14.72 19.32 35.91
CA THR A 289 -14.80 18.46 37.09
C THR A 289 -15.05 17.00 36.65
N HIS A 290 -14.16 16.08 37.04
CA HIS A 290 -14.31 14.66 36.71
C HIS A 290 -13.59 13.77 37.74
N PRO A 291 -14.13 12.59 38.11
CA PRO A 291 -15.48 12.10 37.78
C PRO A 291 -16.57 12.81 38.59
N PHE A 292 -17.80 12.81 38.08
CA PHE A 292 -18.95 13.34 38.81
C PHE A 292 -19.43 12.31 39.83
N ASP A 293 -19.39 12.66 41.11
CA ASP A 293 -19.96 11.82 42.17
C ASP A 293 -21.48 12.03 42.22
N SER A 294 -22.20 11.27 41.40
CA SER A 294 -23.67 11.26 41.40
C SER A 294 -24.19 9.83 41.62
N PRO A 295 -25.13 9.64 42.56
CA PRO A 295 -25.65 8.32 42.93
C PRO A 295 -26.43 7.65 41.80
N HIS A 296 -26.85 8.40 40.78
CA HIS A 296 -27.57 7.88 39.61
C HIS A 296 -26.67 7.33 38.50
N LEU A 297 -25.35 7.52 38.61
CA LEU A 297 -24.40 7.07 37.60
C LEU A 297 -23.96 5.63 37.85
N ASP A 298 -23.70 4.89 36.77
CA ASP A 298 -23.10 3.56 36.84
C ASP A 298 -21.66 3.61 37.35
N GLU A 299 -21.16 2.52 37.91
CA GLU A 299 -19.78 2.41 38.42
C GLU A 299 -18.73 2.74 37.34
N GLU A 300 -18.97 2.30 36.10
CA GLU A 300 -18.11 2.62 34.96
C GLU A 300 -18.09 4.11 34.64
N ALA A 301 -19.25 4.77 34.71
CA ALA A 301 -19.38 6.20 34.42
C ALA A 301 -18.83 7.10 35.54
N ARG A 302 -18.73 6.58 36.77
CA ARG A 302 -18.06 7.23 37.91
C ARG A 302 -16.55 7.00 37.89
N SER A 303 -16.05 6.00 37.17
CA SER A 303 -14.61 5.74 37.06
C SER A 303 -13.95 6.78 36.17
N ALA A 304 -12.81 7.33 36.61
CA ALA A 304 -12.00 8.25 35.80
C ALA A 304 -11.48 7.60 34.51
N VAL A 305 -11.33 6.28 34.50
CA VAL A 305 -10.76 5.50 33.38
C VAL A 305 -11.83 4.64 32.68
N GLY A 306 -13.08 4.70 33.14
CA GLY A 306 -14.13 3.79 32.70
C GLY A 306 -13.79 2.33 33.04
N ASP A 307 -13.91 1.45 32.05
CA ASP A 307 -13.62 0.00 32.14
C ASP A 307 -12.12 -0.36 32.08
N GLY A 308 -11.23 0.61 31.81
CA GLY A 308 -9.77 0.39 31.71
C GLY A 308 -9.30 -0.45 30.52
N LYS A 309 -10.17 -0.84 29.58
CA LYS A 309 -9.81 -1.72 28.45
C LYS A 309 -9.54 -0.93 27.18
N GLU A 310 -8.43 -1.18 26.51
CA GLU A 310 -8.13 -0.53 25.21
C GLU A 310 -9.22 -0.74 24.15
N SER A 311 -9.89 -1.89 24.16
CA SER A 311 -10.90 -2.26 23.16
C SER A 311 -12.13 -1.35 23.15
N SER A 312 -12.45 -0.73 24.29
CA SER A 312 -13.60 0.17 24.44
C SER A 312 -13.31 1.60 23.98
N ILE A 313 -12.05 1.94 23.67
CA ILE A 313 -11.72 3.25 23.08
C ILE A 313 -12.31 3.32 21.68
N ASN A 314 -13.22 4.27 21.49
CA ASN A 314 -13.87 4.54 20.20
C ASN A 314 -13.53 5.93 19.66
N LEU A 315 -13.18 6.89 20.52
CA LEU A 315 -12.81 8.25 20.15
C LEU A 315 -11.45 8.58 20.76
N ILE A 316 -10.51 9.07 19.96
CA ILE A 316 -9.20 9.56 20.40
C ILE A 316 -9.09 11.02 20.00
N VAL A 317 -9.06 11.91 20.98
CA VAL A 317 -9.04 13.36 20.77
C VAL A 317 -7.84 13.95 21.50
N PRO A 318 -7.03 14.79 20.84
CA PRO A 318 -5.96 15.48 21.51
C PRO A 318 -6.49 16.74 22.21
N GLN A 319 -5.75 17.20 23.22
CA GLN A 319 -6.11 18.39 23.99
C GLN A 319 -5.08 19.51 23.79
N ASP A 320 -5.54 20.69 23.42
CA ASP A 320 -4.70 21.88 23.21
C ASP A 320 -4.78 22.85 24.39
N CYS A 321 -4.41 24.11 24.17
CA CYS A 321 -4.45 25.13 25.22
C CYS A 321 -5.87 25.52 25.65
N GLY A 322 -6.86 25.33 24.77
CA GLY A 322 -8.25 25.73 24.98
C GLY A 322 -9.16 24.58 25.37
N GLY A 323 -8.76 23.32 25.13
CA GLY A 323 -9.64 22.19 25.36
C GLY A 323 -9.44 21.07 24.37
N PHE A 324 -10.53 20.56 23.81
CA PHE A 324 -10.51 19.45 22.87
C PHE A 324 -10.23 19.97 21.47
N ASN A 325 -9.24 19.40 20.79
CA ASN A 325 -8.94 19.83 19.42
C ASN A 325 -9.44 18.83 18.37
N LEU A 326 -10.25 19.32 17.43
CA LEU A 326 -10.82 18.51 16.34
C LEU A 326 -10.17 18.75 14.98
N GLY A 327 -8.95 19.27 14.95
CA GLY A 327 -8.16 19.42 13.73
C GLY A 327 -7.47 18.13 13.29
N SER A 328 -7.21 17.22 14.23
CA SER A 328 -6.68 15.89 13.98
C SER A 328 -7.13 14.93 15.07
N PHE A 329 -8.06 14.02 14.78
CA PHE A 329 -8.60 13.09 15.77
C PHE A 329 -9.01 11.76 15.12
N PHE A 330 -9.09 10.69 15.92
CA PHE A 330 -9.46 9.37 15.43
C PHE A 330 -10.82 8.94 15.96
N ILE A 331 -11.59 8.31 15.10
CA ILE A 331 -12.87 7.70 15.44
C ILE A 331 -12.92 6.26 14.93
N LYS A 332 -13.32 5.35 15.80
CA LYS A 332 -13.45 3.92 15.51
C LYS A 332 -14.84 3.63 15.00
N ARG A 333 -14.98 2.68 14.07
CA ARG A 333 -16.29 2.11 13.71
C ARG A 333 -16.84 1.34 14.90
N SER A 334 -17.97 1.79 15.44
CA SER A 334 -18.69 1.09 16.50
C SER A 334 -20.16 1.55 16.56
N ALA A 335 -21.02 0.76 17.20
CA ALA A 335 -22.40 1.19 17.47
C ALA A 335 -22.45 2.41 18.40
N TRP A 336 -21.44 2.59 19.25
CA TRP A 336 -21.29 3.79 20.08
C TRP A 336 -21.03 5.02 19.21
N THR A 337 -20.17 4.89 18.20
CA THR A 337 -19.83 5.97 17.27
C THR A 337 -21.05 6.43 16.49
N ASP A 338 -21.87 5.50 16.00
CA ASP A 338 -23.11 5.86 15.29
C ASP A 338 -24.04 6.70 16.19
N ARG A 339 -24.19 6.31 17.47
CA ARG A 339 -24.97 7.07 18.45
C ARG A 339 -24.36 8.43 18.79
N LEU A 340 -23.03 8.50 18.95
CA LEU A 340 -22.33 9.76 19.17
C LEU A 340 -22.59 10.72 18.00
N LEU A 341 -22.44 10.27 16.76
CA LEU A 341 -22.66 11.11 15.58
C LEU A 341 -24.13 11.54 15.44
N ASP A 342 -25.09 10.79 15.98
CA ASP A 342 -26.50 11.21 16.00
C ASP A 342 -26.74 12.34 17.00
N VAL A 343 -26.21 12.22 18.23
CA VAL A 343 -26.36 13.23 19.29
C VAL A 343 -25.48 14.46 19.02
N TRP A 344 -24.31 14.26 18.43
CA TRP A 344 -23.42 15.36 18.10
C TRP A 344 -24.03 16.26 17.03
N TRP A 345 -24.79 15.73 16.09
CA TRP A 345 -25.52 16.52 15.09
C TRP A 345 -26.91 17.00 15.57
N ASP A 346 -27.17 17.05 16.88
CA ASP A 346 -28.48 17.47 17.39
C ASP A 346 -28.76 18.97 17.07
N PRO A 347 -29.92 19.30 16.45
CA PRO A 347 -30.35 20.69 16.23
C PRO A 347 -30.34 21.56 17.48
N VAL A 348 -30.52 21.02 18.68
CA VAL A 348 -30.41 21.82 19.90
C VAL A 348 -29.00 22.38 20.06
N GLY A 349 -27.98 21.55 19.86
CA GLY A 349 -26.58 21.99 19.96
C GLY A 349 -26.24 22.96 18.83
N TYR A 350 -26.50 22.56 17.58
CA TYR A 350 -26.03 23.35 16.44
C TYR A 350 -26.90 24.59 16.14
N GLU A 351 -28.21 24.62 16.46
CA GLU A 351 -29.08 25.78 16.15
C GLU A 351 -29.21 26.76 17.32
N GLN A 352 -29.24 26.28 18.56
CA GLN A 352 -29.52 27.14 19.71
C GLN A 352 -28.25 27.61 20.41
N LYS A 353 -27.24 26.73 20.51
CA LYS A 353 -26.00 27.00 21.26
C LYS A 353 -24.85 27.54 20.41
N HIS A 354 -24.96 27.53 19.08
CA HIS A 354 -23.91 28.06 18.19
C HIS A 354 -23.63 29.57 18.35
N MET A 355 -24.54 30.34 18.96
CA MET A 355 -24.29 31.75 19.29
C MET A 355 -23.51 31.92 20.60
N GLU A 356 -23.56 30.93 21.48
CA GLU A 356 -22.82 30.93 22.76
C GLU A 356 -21.42 30.31 22.58
N TRP A 357 -21.28 29.34 21.67
CA TRP A 357 -20.05 28.61 21.40
C TRP A 357 -19.19 29.27 20.33
N GLU A 358 -17.97 29.65 20.71
CA GLU A 358 -17.00 30.24 19.79
C GLU A 358 -16.37 29.18 18.88
N HIS A 359 -16.13 27.97 19.39
CA HIS A 359 -15.47 26.88 18.67
C HIS A 359 -16.44 25.80 18.17
N LYS A 360 -17.72 26.16 18.00
CA LYS A 360 -18.77 25.40 17.29
C LYS A 360 -18.83 23.93 17.70
N GLU A 361 -18.34 23.02 16.85
CA GLU A 361 -18.43 21.57 17.05
C GLU A 361 -17.47 21.03 18.12
N GLN A 362 -16.38 21.77 18.41
CA GLN A 362 -15.45 21.47 19.50
C GLN A 362 -16.15 21.65 20.85
N ASP A 363 -16.69 22.85 21.09
CA ASP A 363 -17.46 23.18 22.29
C ASP A 363 -18.67 22.24 22.48
N ALA A 364 -19.31 21.83 21.37
CA ALA A 364 -20.41 20.87 21.42
C ALA A 364 -19.95 19.50 21.95
N LEU A 365 -18.79 19.01 21.51
CA LEU A 365 -18.24 17.75 22.00
C LEU A 365 -17.83 17.86 23.48
N GLU A 366 -17.27 18.98 23.89
CA GLU A 366 -16.93 19.26 25.30
C GLU A 366 -18.19 19.29 26.17
N PHE A 367 -19.23 19.99 25.72
CA PHE A 367 -20.54 20.01 26.38
C PHE A 367 -21.12 18.60 26.51
N LEU A 368 -21.04 17.79 25.45
CA LEU A 368 -21.49 16.40 25.49
C LEU A 368 -20.65 15.57 26.46
N TYR A 369 -19.32 15.75 26.46
CA TYR A 369 -18.43 15.05 27.40
C TYR A 369 -18.75 15.38 28.87
N ILE A 370 -19.02 16.66 29.16
CA ILE A 370 -19.40 17.13 30.49
C ILE A 370 -20.76 16.53 30.91
N ASN A 371 -21.78 16.64 30.06
CA ASN A 371 -23.15 16.33 30.45
C ASN A 371 -23.58 14.88 30.23
N GLN A 372 -22.91 14.13 29.34
CA GLN A 372 -23.30 12.77 28.95
C GLN A 372 -22.28 11.73 29.49
N PRO A 373 -22.62 11.01 30.57
CA PRO A 373 -21.67 10.08 31.22
C PRO A 373 -21.24 8.90 30.35
N TRP A 374 -22.10 8.44 29.43
CA TRP A 374 -21.84 7.30 28.56
C TRP A 374 -20.78 7.58 27.47
N ILE A 375 -20.41 8.84 27.25
CA ILE A 375 -19.38 9.22 26.27
C ILE A 375 -17.98 8.99 26.85
N ARG A 376 -17.79 9.24 28.15
CA ARG A 376 -16.47 9.33 28.78
C ARG A 376 -15.67 8.02 28.77
N PRO A 377 -16.24 6.85 29.11
CA PRO A 377 -15.49 5.57 29.08
C PRO A 377 -14.93 5.21 27.71
N HIS A 378 -15.55 5.72 26.64
CA HIS A 378 -15.21 5.43 25.25
C HIS A 378 -14.34 6.51 24.59
N THR A 379 -14.08 7.62 25.28
CA THR A 379 -13.20 8.70 24.84
C THR A 379 -11.85 8.55 25.51
N ALA A 380 -10.78 8.62 24.73
CA ALA A 380 -9.42 8.67 25.22
C ALA A 380 -8.72 9.92 24.70
N PHE A 381 -7.85 10.46 25.52
CA PHE A 381 -7.02 11.60 25.20
C PHE A 381 -5.63 11.14 24.79
N ILE A 382 -5.02 11.90 23.90
CA ILE A 382 -3.65 11.71 23.45
C ILE A 382 -2.90 13.04 23.56
N GLU A 383 -1.60 12.96 23.85
CA GLU A 383 -0.75 14.14 23.85
C GLU A 383 -0.83 14.86 22.49
N GLN A 384 -1.11 16.17 22.51
CA GLN A 384 -1.30 16.99 21.32
C GLN A 384 -0.16 16.82 20.31
N ARG A 385 1.09 16.87 20.77
CA ARG A 385 2.27 16.75 19.91
C ARG A 385 2.39 15.45 19.12
N LYS A 386 1.76 14.37 19.59
CA LYS A 386 1.81 13.09 18.87
C LYS A 386 1.01 13.09 17.57
N ILE A 387 -0.07 13.88 17.46
CA ILE A 387 -0.97 13.81 16.30
C ILE A 387 -1.42 15.17 15.76
N ASN A 388 -1.14 16.25 16.49
CA ASN A 388 -1.72 17.56 16.27
C ASN A 388 -0.86 18.69 16.84
N SER A 389 0.47 18.62 16.76
CA SER A 389 1.36 19.66 17.31
C SER A 389 1.07 21.04 16.72
N PHE A 390 1.23 22.10 17.50
CA PHE A 390 1.00 23.48 17.05
C PHE A 390 2.29 24.20 16.68
N PRO A 391 2.25 25.13 15.72
CA PRO A 391 3.37 26.03 15.51
C PRO A 391 3.53 26.97 16.71
N PRO A 392 4.75 27.47 17.00
CA PRO A 392 5.04 28.33 18.17
C PRO A 392 4.23 29.63 18.24
N GLY A 393 3.51 30.00 17.16
CA GLY A 393 2.64 31.18 17.13
C GLY A 393 1.14 30.87 17.33
N ALA A 394 0.75 29.62 17.57
CA ALA A 394 -0.61 29.25 17.93
C ALA A 394 -0.65 28.95 19.44
N CYS A 395 -1.72 29.33 20.16
CA CYS A 395 -1.76 29.25 21.63
C CYS A 395 -0.63 30.02 22.35
N SER A 396 -0.18 31.15 21.81
CA SER A 396 1.00 31.86 22.29
C SER A 396 0.77 32.77 23.51
N GLU A 397 -0.43 32.81 24.08
CA GLU A 397 -0.76 33.70 25.21
C GLU A 397 0.16 33.46 26.42
N ASN A 398 0.50 32.19 26.68
CA ASN A 398 1.38 31.76 27.77
C ASN A 398 2.81 31.45 27.29
N GLY A 399 3.16 31.78 26.04
CA GLY A 399 4.44 31.45 25.42
C GLY A 399 4.53 30.02 24.86
N ASN A 400 5.74 29.59 24.51
CA ASN A 400 5.99 28.30 23.87
C ASN A 400 6.02 27.17 24.91
N ASP A 401 4.93 26.42 25.01
CA ASP A 401 4.81 25.18 25.79
C ASP A 401 5.31 23.94 25.03
N ASP A 402 6.26 23.22 25.61
CA ASP A 402 6.82 21.96 25.08
C ASP A 402 5.77 20.84 24.98
N ARG A 403 4.57 20.96 25.55
CA ARG A 403 3.51 19.92 25.46
C ARG A 403 2.64 20.04 24.21
N ILE A 404 2.50 21.25 23.68
CA ILE A 404 1.54 21.58 22.61
C ILE A 404 2.30 21.91 21.32
N HIS A 405 3.42 22.62 21.44
CA HIS A 405 4.13 23.16 20.30
C HIS A 405 5.08 22.15 19.65
N TYR A 406 5.27 22.31 18.35
CA TYR A 406 6.10 21.46 17.53
C TYR A 406 7.56 21.53 17.97
N ASN A 407 8.15 20.37 18.28
CA ASN A 407 9.58 20.23 18.55
C ASN A 407 10.30 19.51 17.41
N GLU A 408 11.31 20.18 16.85
CA GLU A 408 12.16 19.63 15.79
C GLU A 408 12.98 18.42 16.24
N LYS A 409 13.43 18.40 17.50
CA LYS A 409 14.31 17.34 18.02
C LYS A 409 13.57 16.03 18.22
N ASP A 410 12.33 16.13 18.71
CA ASP A 410 11.49 14.97 19.02
C ASP A 410 10.76 14.43 17.78
N ARG A 411 10.81 15.17 16.66
CA ARG A 411 10.20 14.82 15.37
C ARG A 411 8.71 14.53 15.51
N ASP A 412 7.97 15.55 15.93
CA ASP A 412 6.51 15.47 16.06
C ASP A 412 5.86 15.07 14.72
N PHE A 413 4.84 14.22 14.79
CA PHE A 413 4.32 13.49 13.62
C PHE A 413 3.59 14.38 12.62
N VAL A 414 2.74 15.27 13.14
CA VAL A 414 1.84 16.15 12.39
C VAL A 414 1.85 17.52 13.04
N VAL A 415 1.97 18.57 12.23
CA VAL A 415 1.77 19.95 12.64
C VAL A 415 0.42 20.44 12.15
N ASN A 416 -0.32 21.14 13.02
CA ASN A 416 -1.58 21.79 12.72
C ASN A 416 -1.40 23.28 12.88
N MET A 417 -1.48 24.01 11.78
CA MET A 417 -1.45 25.47 11.77
C MET A 417 -2.82 26.01 12.17
N ALA A 418 -3.22 25.78 13.41
CA ALA A 418 -4.44 26.35 13.96
C ALA A 418 -4.36 27.89 13.99
N GLY A 419 -5.51 28.55 13.98
CA GLY A 419 -5.61 30.02 14.04
C GLY A 419 -5.32 30.75 12.72
N CYS A 420 -5.35 30.08 11.56
CA CYS A 420 -5.20 30.74 10.26
C CYS A 420 -6.24 31.82 10.00
N GLU A 421 -7.46 31.58 10.45
CA GLU A 421 -8.60 32.46 10.27
C GLU A 421 -8.43 33.77 11.09
N TRP A 422 -7.51 33.77 12.06
CA TRP A 422 -7.31 34.85 13.02
C TRP A 422 -6.09 35.73 12.66
N GLY A 423 -5.76 35.79 11.37
CA GLY A 423 -4.75 36.71 10.83
C GLY A 423 -3.30 36.20 10.83
N ARG A 424 -3.06 34.91 11.05
CA ARG A 424 -1.72 34.29 10.94
C ARG A 424 -1.39 33.92 9.49
N ASP A 425 -0.11 34.02 9.08
CA ASP A 425 0.33 33.64 7.73
C ASP A 425 0.54 32.13 7.60
N CYS A 426 -0.56 31.38 7.54
CA CYS A 426 -0.50 29.92 7.46
C CYS A 426 0.13 29.37 6.20
N TRP A 427 0.10 30.13 5.09
CA TRP A 427 0.80 29.68 3.88
C TRP A 427 2.31 29.70 4.07
N GLY A 428 2.84 30.78 4.67
CA GLY A 428 4.25 30.89 5.01
C GLY A 428 4.70 29.81 6.00
N GLU A 429 3.89 29.56 7.04
CA GLU A 429 4.17 28.49 8.01
C GLU A 429 4.14 27.10 7.36
N MET A 430 3.09 26.78 6.58
CA MET A 430 2.98 25.52 5.84
C MET A 430 4.17 25.30 4.92
N TYR A 431 4.59 26.36 4.21
CA TYR A 431 5.77 26.31 3.37
C TYR A 431 7.03 26.01 4.19
N ASN A 432 7.22 26.67 5.33
CA ASN A 432 8.37 26.45 6.20
C ASN A 432 8.41 25.00 6.72
N TYR A 433 7.29 24.49 7.24
CA TYR A 433 7.19 23.10 7.70
C TYR A 433 7.36 22.08 6.57
N ARG A 434 6.94 22.41 5.36
CA ARG A 434 7.18 21.57 4.18
C ARG A 434 8.67 21.48 3.86
N GLU A 435 9.39 22.60 3.84
CA GLU A 435 10.83 22.62 3.63
C GLU A 435 11.57 21.90 4.77
N LEU A 436 11.15 22.13 6.02
CA LEU A 436 11.69 21.44 7.19
C LEU A 436 11.46 19.92 7.13
N SER A 437 10.26 19.46 6.78
CA SER A 437 9.98 18.03 6.60
C SER A 437 10.82 17.42 5.49
N ASN A 438 11.00 18.14 4.37
CA ASN A 438 11.89 17.71 3.30
C ASN A 438 13.36 17.65 3.76
N PHE A 439 13.78 18.56 4.64
CA PHE A 439 15.11 18.58 5.24
C PHE A 439 15.33 17.41 6.21
N LEU A 440 14.38 17.14 7.11
CA LEU A 440 14.47 16.10 8.13
C LEU A 440 14.33 14.67 7.57
N ASN A 441 13.64 14.51 6.43
CA ASN A 441 13.34 13.21 5.80
C ASN A 441 14.15 12.93 4.53
N ARG A 442 15.35 13.50 4.42
CA ARG A 442 16.22 13.27 3.27
C ARG A 442 16.66 11.81 3.21
N ASN A 443 16.62 11.25 2.00
CA ASN A 443 17.19 9.93 1.77
C ASN A 443 18.72 10.01 1.83
N TRP A 444 19.38 8.89 2.16
CA TRP A 444 20.84 8.80 2.18
C TRP A 444 21.49 9.23 0.86
N TRP A 445 20.81 9.00 -0.27
CA TRP A 445 21.26 9.45 -1.59
C TRP A 445 21.16 10.97 -1.78
N GLU A 446 20.14 11.61 -1.21
CA GLU A 446 19.97 13.07 -1.24
C GLU A 446 20.99 13.73 -0.33
N LEU A 447 21.19 13.19 0.89
CA LEU A 447 22.26 13.60 1.80
C LEU A 447 23.63 13.50 1.12
N PHE A 448 23.92 12.38 0.45
CA PHE A 448 25.16 12.20 -0.29
C PHE A 448 25.35 13.26 -1.39
N LYS A 449 24.32 13.56 -2.18
CA LYS A 449 24.40 14.58 -3.22
C LYS A 449 24.64 15.97 -2.65
N GLU A 450 23.92 16.35 -1.62
CA GLU A 450 24.02 17.70 -1.06
C GLU A 450 25.29 17.90 -0.23
N GLU A 451 25.60 16.98 0.69
CA GLU A 451 26.71 17.16 1.63
C GLU A 451 28.07 16.88 1.00
N LEU A 452 28.12 15.96 0.03
CA LEU A 452 29.39 15.56 -0.60
C LEU A 452 29.53 16.16 -2.00
N VAL A 453 28.56 15.91 -2.89
CA VAL A 453 28.70 16.35 -4.29
C VAL A 453 28.58 17.88 -4.42
N ALA A 454 27.58 18.50 -3.79
CA ALA A 454 27.39 19.95 -3.90
C ALA A 454 28.51 20.73 -3.19
N VAL A 455 29.04 20.24 -2.07
CA VAL A 455 30.18 20.86 -1.37
C VAL A 455 31.47 20.75 -2.19
N ILE A 456 31.75 19.59 -2.79
CA ILE A 456 32.89 19.42 -3.69
C ILE A 456 32.75 20.34 -4.91
N TRP A 457 31.55 20.40 -5.49
CA TRP A 457 31.26 21.28 -6.63
C TRP A 457 31.47 22.76 -6.27
N PHE A 458 30.99 23.19 -5.09
CA PHE A 458 31.19 24.54 -4.57
C PHE A 458 32.69 24.84 -4.38
N LYS A 459 33.47 23.89 -3.84
CA LYS A 459 34.92 24.07 -3.68
C LYS A 459 35.66 24.17 -5.02
N ILE A 460 35.17 23.51 -6.07
CA ILE A 460 35.80 23.53 -7.40
C ILE A 460 35.39 24.76 -8.22
N THR A 461 34.12 25.17 -8.16
CA THR A 461 33.55 26.19 -9.06
C THR A 461 33.25 27.52 -8.38
N GLY A 462 33.26 27.58 -7.05
CA GLY A 462 32.81 28.72 -6.26
C GLY A 462 31.30 28.97 -6.29
N HIS A 463 30.52 28.15 -7.01
CA HIS A 463 29.09 28.34 -7.20
C HIS A 463 28.29 27.36 -6.34
N LYS A 464 27.35 27.87 -5.54
CA LYS A 464 26.43 27.03 -4.76
C LYS A 464 25.36 26.46 -5.70
N VAL A 465 25.28 25.15 -5.77
CA VAL A 465 24.25 24.43 -6.55
C VAL A 465 23.35 23.68 -5.59
N LYS A 466 22.03 23.84 -5.72
CA LYS A 466 21.04 22.92 -5.13
C LYS A 466 20.89 21.73 -6.09
N LEU A 467 21.29 20.53 -5.66
CA LEU A 467 21.28 19.29 -6.45
C LEU A 467 20.11 18.36 -6.14
#